data_AF-A0A7J9JQE3-F1
#
_entry.id   AF-A0A7J9JQE3-F1
#
_cell.length_a   1.000
_cell.length_b   1.000
_cell.length_c   1.000
_cell.angle_alpha   90.00
_cell.angle_beta   90.00
_cell.angle_gamma   90.00
#
_symmetry.space_group_name_H-M   'P 1'
#
loop_
_entity.id
_entity.type
_entity.pdbx_description
1 polymer ?
#
loop_
_entity_poly.entity_id
_entity_poly.type
_entity_poly.pdbx_seq_one_letter_code
_entity_poly.pdbx_strand_id
1 'polypeptide(L)'
;MCFFFLFLESRKEKMSRPGDWNCRSCQHLNFQRRDSCQRCGEFRSGDHFGSYGGGRGGSSFGFTTGSDVRPGDWYCTAGNCGTHNFASRSSCFKCGAFKDDPAGGFDSDVPRSRGFGGGNRSGWKSGDWICTRSGCNEHNFASRMECFRCSAPRDFTARTSY
;
A
#
# COMPACT_ATOMS: atom_id res chain seq x y z
N MET A 1 -31.67 -31.92 44.08
CA MET A 1 -31.59 -32.08 42.62
C MET A 1 -31.30 -30.73 41.99
N CYS A 2 -30.06 -30.50 41.53
CA CYS A 2 -29.71 -30.66 40.11
C CYS A 2 -30.58 -29.81 39.17
N PHE A 3 -30.21 -28.54 39.00
CA PHE A 3 -30.26 -27.93 37.68
C PHE A 3 -28.86 -27.47 37.33
N PHE A 4 -28.16 -28.40 36.70
CA PHE A 4 -26.87 -28.23 36.06
C PHE A 4 -26.84 -26.96 35.22
N PHE A 5 -25.79 -26.16 35.44
CA PHE A 5 -25.01 -25.48 34.42
C PHE A 5 -25.79 -25.02 33.18
N LEU A 6 -26.45 -23.86 33.28
CA LEU A 6 -26.52 -22.99 32.12
C LEU A 6 -25.14 -22.37 31.95
N PHE A 7 -24.31 -23.07 31.19
CA PHE A 7 -23.07 -22.57 30.60
C PHE A 7 -23.45 -21.30 29.84
N LEU A 8 -23.23 -20.14 30.46
CA LEU A 8 -23.23 -18.83 29.79
C LEU A 8 -22.03 -18.85 28.85
N GLU A 9 -22.18 -19.52 27.71
CA GLU A 9 -21.30 -19.36 26.57
C GLU A 9 -21.47 -17.91 26.13
N SER A 10 -20.60 -17.05 26.65
CA SER A 10 -20.40 -15.69 26.17
C SER A 10 -19.95 -15.79 24.72
N ARG A 11 -20.90 -15.97 23.81
CA ARG A 11 -20.68 -15.76 22.38
C ARG A 11 -20.46 -14.27 22.24
N LYS A 12 -19.19 -13.87 22.35
CA LYS A 12 -18.66 -12.62 21.80
C LYS A 12 -19.36 -12.42 20.46
N GLU A 13 -20.34 -11.53 20.41
CA GLU A 13 -20.88 -11.03 19.15
C GLU A 13 -19.71 -10.36 18.44
N LYS A 14 -19.03 -11.14 17.59
CA LYS A 14 -18.07 -10.60 16.64
C LYS A 14 -18.91 -9.69 15.75
N MET A 15 -18.76 -8.38 15.93
CA MET A 15 -19.41 -7.38 15.10
C MET A 15 -18.90 -7.51 13.66
N SER A 16 -19.43 -8.48 12.91
CA SER A 16 -19.27 -8.62 11.47
C SER A 16 -20.02 -7.46 10.82
N ARG A 17 -19.33 -6.69 9.98
CA ARG A 17 -19.97 -5.61 9.24
C ARG A 17 -20.89 -6.23 8.19
N PRO A 18 -21.96 -5.54 7.77
CA PRO A 18 -22.76 -5.98 6.63
C PRO A 18 -21.85 -6.28 5.43
N GLY A 19 -21.94 -7.49 4.88
CA GLY A 19 -21.13 -7.95 3.76
C GLY A 19 -19.91 -8.81 4.15
N ASP A 20 -19.47 -8.80 5.41
CA ASP A 20 -18.48 -9.77 5.88
C ASP A 20 -19.09 -11.18 5.86
N TRP A 21 -18.29 -12.17 5.45
CA TRP A 21 -18.77 -13.54 5.26
C TRP A 21 -17.95 -14.53 6.09
N ASN A 22 -18.62 -15.51 6.69
CA ASN A 22 -17.95 -16.60 7.37
C ASN A 22 -17.64 -17.72 6.39
N CYS A 23 -16.38 -18.15 6.37
CA CYS A 23 -15.97 -19.27 5.53
C CYS A 23 -16.71 -20.56 5.92
N ARG A 24 -17.31 -21.23 4.94
CA ARG A 24 -18.04 -22.48 5.17
C ARG A 24 -17.15 -23.61 5.69
N SER A 25 -15.92 -23.69 5.19
CA SER A 25 -14.97 -24.76 5.52
C SER A 25 -14.34 -24.60 6.90
N CYS A 26 -13.99 -23.38 7.31
CA CYS A 26 -13.22 -23.16 8.55
C CYS A 26 -13.79 -22.10 9.50
N GLN A 27 -14.99 -21.58 9.23
CA GLN A 27 -15.72 -20.59 10.04
C GLN A 27 -14.92 -19.31 10.36
N HIS A 28 -13.96 -18.99 9.50
CA HIS A 28 -13.19 -17.76 9.61
C HIS A 28 -13.99 -16.60 9.02
N LEU A 29 -14.09 -15.49 9.76
CA LEU A 29 -14.71 -14.26 9.28
C LEU A 29 -13.79 -13.61 8.25
N ASN A 30 -14.30 -13.41 7.04
CA ASN A 30 -13.62 -12.74 5.95
C ASN A 30 -14.31 -11.41 5.65
N PHE A 31 -13.52 -10.41 5.30
CA PHE A 31 -14.08 -9.13 4.87
C PHE A 31 -14.78 -9.25 3.51
N GLN A 32 -15.85 -8.48 3.32
CA GLN A 32 -16.66 -8.47 2.09
C GLN A 32 -15.86 -8.46 0.79
N ARG A 33 -14.76 -7.70 0.75
CA ARG A 33 -13.88 -7.53 -0.42
C ARG A 33 -13.10 -8.78 -0.85
N ARG A 34 -13.17 -9.87 -0.08
CA ARG A 34 -12.41 -11.09 -0.36
C ARG A 34 -13.33 -12.12 -1.00
N ASP A 35 -12.89 -12.66 -2.12
CA ASP A 35 -13.56 -13.79 -2.77
C ASP A 35 -13.03 -15.14 -2.28
N SER A 36 -11.91 -15.16 -1.56
CA SER A 36 -11.31 -16.36 -0.95
C SER A 36 -11.02 -16.19 0.53
N CYS A 37 -11.10 -17.30 1.26
CA CYS A 37 -10.90 -17.33 2.70
C CYS A 37 -9.44 -17.02 3.05
N GLN A 38 -9.19 -16.05 3.93
CA GLN A 38 -7.85 -15.71 4.40
C GLN A 38 -7.13 -16.88 5.08
N ARG A 39 -7.88 -17.80 5.70
CA ARG A 39 -7.31 -18.90 6.47
C ARG A 39 -7.05 -20.16 5.63
N CYS A 40 -8.00 -20.56 4.78
CA CYS A 40 -7.94 -21.83 4.07
C CYS A 40 -8.01 -21.70 2.54
N GLY A 41 -8.12 -20.48 2.00
CA GLY A 41 -8.15 -20.24 0.55
C GLY A 41 -9.48 -20.58 -0.14
N GLU A 42 -10.42 -21.23 0.56
CA GLU A 42 -11.74 -21.59 0.01
C GLU A 42 -12.48 -20.38 -0.57
N PHE A 43 -13.06 -20.53 -1.75
CA PHE A 43 -13.84 -19.47 -2.38
C PHE A 43 -15.16 -19.20 -1.64
N ARG A 44 -15.65 -17.96 -1.68
CA ARG A 44 -16.93 -17.56 -1.11
C ARG A 44 -18.05 -18.28 -1.84
N SER A 45 -18.78 -19.14 -1.13
CA SER A 45 -19.96 -19.83 -1.67
C SER A 45 -21.20 -18.95 -1.50
N GLY A 46 -21.36 -17.99 -2.40
CA GLY A 46 -22.58 -17.20 -2.56
C GLY A 46 -22.67 -16.77 -4.01
N ASP A 47 -23.78 -17.10 -4.64
CA ASP A 47 -24.15 -16.70 -6.01
C ASP A 47 -23.73 -17.68 -7.13
N HIS A 48 -24.15 -18.94 -7.02
CA HIS A 48 -24.48 -19.73 -8.22
C HIS A 48 -25.88 -20.32 -8.09
N PHE A 49 -26.88 -19.55 -8.51
CA PHE A 49 -28.07 -20.12 -9.16
C PHE A 49 -28.34 -19.35 -10.44
N GLY A 50 -27.85 -19.91 -11.55
CA GLY A 50 -27.90 -19.31 -12.88
C GLY A 50 -27.19 -20.20 -13.91
N SER A 51 -27.63 -21.46 -14.01
CA SER A 51 -27.54 -22.26 -15.24
C SER A 51 -28.20 -21.44 -16.38
N TYR A 52 -27.75 -21.35 -17.63
CA TYR A 52 -27.28 -22.35 -18.60
C TYR A 52 -26.45 -21.66 -19.69
N GLY A 53 -25.53 -22.38 -20.34
CA GLY A 53 -25.14 -22.05 -21.72
C GLY A 53 -23.65 -22.00 -22.00
N GLY A 54 -23.10 -23.15 -22.38
CA GLY A 54 -22.19 -23.35 -23.52
C GLY A 54 -21.09 -22.34 -23.81
N GLY A 55 -19.86 -22.85 -23.90
CA GLY A 55 -18.90 -22.24 -24.83
C GLY A 55 -17.45 -22.45 -24.43
N ARG A 56 -16.78 -23.30 -25.20
CA ARG A 56 -15.33 -23.23 -25.40
C ARG A 56 -14.96 -21.79 -25.79
N GLY A 57 -13.91 -21.21 -25.22
CA GLY A 57 -13.35 -19.99 -25.81
C GLY A 57 -12.44 -19.15 -24.91
N GLY A 58 -11.14 -19.28 -25.16
CA GLY A 58 -10.24 -18.12 -25.23
C GLY A 58 -10.06 -17.29 -23.96
N SER A 59 -8.98 -17.58 -23.24
CA SER A 59 -8.26 -16.62 -22.41
C SER A 59 -7.76 -15.47 -23.30
N SER A 60 -8.62 -14.49 -23.57
CA SER A 60 -8.31 -13.33 -24.41
C SER A 60 -9.25 -12.17 -24.12
N PHE A 61 -8.69 -11.15 -23.46
CA PHE A 61 -8.98 -9.73 -23.64
C PHE A 61 -10.41 -9.23 -23.39
N GLY A 62 -10.67 -8.90 -22.12
CA GLY A 62 -11.71 -7.96 -21.69
C GLY A 62 -11.10 -6.69 -21.09
N PHE A 63 -10.26 -6.02 -21.88
CA PHE A 63 -9.84 -4.64 -21.63
C PHE A 63 -11.02 -3.72 -21.93
N THR A 64 -11.59 -3.07 -20.90
CA THR A 64 -12.20 -1.75 -21.07
C THR A 64 -11.88 -0.85 -19.88
N THR A 65 -10.90 0.01 -20.14
CA THR A 65 -10.91 1.45 -19.79
C THR A 65 -10.85 1.83 -18.32
N GLY A 66 -9.63 2.04 -17.87
CA GLY A 66 -9.30 2.71 -16.63
C GLY A 66 -8.02 2.09 -16.11
N SER A 67 -6.88 2.47 -16.67
CA SER A 67 -5.61 2.09 -16.07
C SER A 67 -5.62 2.61 -14.63
N ASP A 68 -5.75 1.72 -13.65
CA ASP A 68 -5.50 2.04 -12.23
C ASP A 68 -4.06 2.52 -11.97
N VAL A 69 -3.27 2.65 -13.04
CA VAL A 69 -1.98 3.30 -13.17
C VAL A 69 -2.14 4.80 -12.89
N ARG A 70 -1.61 5.24 -11.76
CA ARG A 70 -1.64 6.65 -11.38
C ARG A 70 -0.62 7.44 -12.21
N PRO A 71 -0.81 8.76 -12.38
CA PRO A 71 0.22 9.60 -12.97
C PRO A 71 1.57 9.40 -12.26
N GLY A 72 2.59 9.05 -13.05
CA GLY A 72 3.96 8.78 -12.59
C GLY A 72 4.27 7.31 -12.34
N ASP A 73 3.27 6.43 -12.25
CA ASP A 73 3.52 5.00 -12.23
C ASP A 73 4.11 4.55 -13.59
N TRP A 74 5.02 3.58 -13.57
CA TRP A 74 5.80 3.18 -14.74
C TRP A 74 5.87 1.66 -14.89
N TYR A 75 5.94 1.18 -16.13
CA TYR A 75 6.12 -0.24 -16.42
C TYR A 75 7.59 -0.56 -16.64
N CYS A 76 8.07 -1.65 -16.03
CA CYS A 76 9.44 -2.09 -16.21
C CYS A 76 9.69 -2.56 -17.64
N THR A 77 10.59 -1.87 -18.34
CA THR A 77 11.05 -2.15 -19.71
C THR A 77 12.23 -3.10 -19.77
N ALA A 78 12.81 -3.48 -18.62
CA ALA A 78 13.97 -4.35 -18.58
C ALA A 78 13.64 -5.77 -19.03
N GLY A 79 14.20 -6.18 -20.17
CA GLY A 79 13.97 -7.48 -20.77
C GLY A 79 12.48 -7.78 -20.94
N ASN A 80 12.03 -8.90 -20.39
CA ASN A 80 10.63 -9.33 -20.41
C ASN A 80 9.92 -9.10 -19.06
N CYS A 81 10.35 -8.11 -18.26
CA CYS A 81 9.82 -7.92 -16.92
C CYS A 81 8.36 -7.43 -16.93
N GLY A 82 8.07 -6.32 -17.62
CA GLY A 82 6.71 -5.81 -17.86
C GLY A 82 5.91 -5.43 -16.62
N THR A 83 6.52 -5.43 -15.42
CA THR A 83 5.77 -5.20 -14.18
C THR A 83 5.51 -3.73 -13.90
N HIS A 84 4.32 -3.44 -13.37
CA HIS A 84 3.91 -2.12 -12.92
C HIS A 84 4.61 -1.68 -11.64
N ASN A 85 5.24 -0.51 -11.65
CA ASN A 85 5.89 0.11 -10.50
C ASN A 85 5.19 1.42 -10.13
N PHE A 86 5.12 1.71 -8.83
CA PHE A 86 4.60 2.99 -8.35
C PHE A 86 5.57 4.14 -8.66
N ALA A 87 5.02 5.34 -8.85
CA ALA A 87 5.75 6.57 -9.15
C ALA A 87 6.88 6.90 -8.17
N SER A 88 6.76 6.46 -6.92
CA SER A 88 7.77 6.67 -5.89
C SER A 88 9.01 5.78 -6.04
N ARG A 89 9.00 4.79 -6.93
CA ARG A 89 10.11 3.86 -7.11
C ARG A 89 11.02 4.29 -8.25
N SER A 90 12.32 4.39 -7.96
CA SER A 90 13.38 4.58 -8.96
C SER A 90 13.85 3.27 -9.59
N SER A 91 13.55 2.13 -8.97
CA SER A 91 13.93 0.80 -9.44
C SER A 91 12.76 -0.18 -9.39
N CYS A 92 12.77 -1.15 -10.30
CA CYS A 92 11.71 -2.13 -10.45
C CYS A 92 11.64 -3.02 -9.21
N PHE A 93 10.44 -3.19 -8.63
CA PHE A 93 10.28 -4.03 -7.43
C PHE A 93 10.58 -5.51 -7.68
N LYS A 94 10.52 -5.96 -8.94
CA LYS A 94 10.73 -7.37 -9.32
C LYS A 94 12.17 -7.67 -9.72
N CYS A 95 12.80 -6.82 -10.53
CA CYS A 95 14.13 -7.10 -11.10
C CYS A 95 15.21 -6.08 -10.74
N GLY A 96 14.87 -4.99 -10.03
CA GLY A 96 15.83 -3.96 -9.64
C GLY A 96 16.29 -3.03 -10.76
N ALA A 97 15.87 -3.25 -12.01
CA ALA A 97 16.18 -2.34 -13.12
C ALA A 97 15.68 -0.93 -12.84
N PHE A 98 16.46 0.08 -13.21
CA PHE A 98 16.08 1.47 -13.00
C PHE A 98 14.96 1.88 -13.96
N LYS A 99 14.24 2.94 -13.60
CA LYS A 99 13.33 3.61 -14.52
C LYS A 99 14.16 4.26 -15.63
N ASP A 100 14.18 3.63 -16.80
CA ASP A 100 14.80 4.22 -17.99
C ASP A 100 13.87 5.37 -18.47
N ASP A 101 14.36 6.61 -18.52
CA ASP A 101 13.63 7.77 -19.03
C ASP A 101 14.05 8.04 -20.50
N PRO A 102 13.23 7.74 -21.53
CA PRO A 102 13.53 8.10 -22.91
C PRO A 102 12.62 9.24 -23.38
N ALA A 103 12.85 10.46 -22.90
CA ALA A 103 12.43 11.80 -23.42
C ALA A 103 12.55 12.83 -22.26
N GLY A 104 13.34 13.91 -22.26
CA GLY A 104 13.70 14.83 -23.34
C GLY A 104 12.52 15.78 -23.64
N GLY A 105 12.45 17.04 -23.21
CA GLY A 105 13.41 17.83 -22.44
C GLY A 105 12.94 19.27 -22.15
N PHE A 106 13.85 20.06 -21.58
CA PHE A 106 14.16 21.37 -22.12
C PHE A 106 15.68 21.56 -22.05
N ASP A 107 16.20 21.95 -23.19
CA ASP A 107 17.54 22.42 -23.46
C ASP A 107 17.82 23.70 -22.68
N SER A 108 18.99 23.79 -22.04
CA SER A 108 19.74 25.03 -21.84
C SER A 108 21.13 24.65 -21.36
N ASP A 109 22.06 24.71 -22.30
CA ASP A 109 23.49 24.69 -22.10
C ASP A 109 23.95 25.55 -20.93
N VAL A 110 24.57 24.94 -19.90
CA VAL A 110 25.67 25.57 -19.18
C VAL A 110 26.69 24.51 -18.79
N PRO A 111 27.90 24.51 -19.36
CA PRO A 111 29.01 23.72 -18.85
C PRO A 111 29.63 24.49 -17.70
N ARG A 112 29.71 23.92 -16.48
CA ARG A 112 30.78 24.17 -15.49
C ARG A 112 30.45 23.58 -14.11
N SER A 113 31.38 22.76 -13.66
CA SER A 113 32.02 22.88 -12.35
C SER A 113 31.22 22.59 -11.08
N ARG A 114 31.77 21.64 -10.29
CA ARG A 114 31.86 21.65 -8.82
C ARG A 114 30.88 22.59 -8.10
N GLY A 115 29.87 22.03 -7.45
CA GLY A 115 28.98 22.81 -6.58
C GLY A 115 28.31 21.95 -5.52
N PHE A 116 28.71 22.17 -4.27
CA PHE A 116 27.97 21.80 -3.07
C PHE A 116 26.55 22.40 -3.10
N GLY A 117 25.56 21.63 -2.64
CA GLY A 117 24.34 22.17 -2.03
C GLY A 117 23.07 22.19 -2.89
N GLY A 118 21.96 21.79 -2.26
CA GLY A 118 20.66 22.43 -2.53
C GLY A 118 19.62 21.61 -3.31
N GLY A 119 18.84 20.83 -2.57
CA GLY A 119 17.38 20.96 -2.60
C GLY A 119 16.61 20.59 -3.87
N ASN A 120 16.17 19.33 -3.95
CA ASN A 120 14.75 19.02 -4.10
C ASN A 120 14.49 17.56 -3.69
N ARG A 121 14.29 17.31 -2.39
CA ARG A 121 13.84 15.99 -1.91
C ARG A 121 12.34 15.88 -2.20
N SER A 122 12.01 15.42 -3.39
CA SER A 122 10.68 15.06 -3.85
C SER A 122 10.01 14.15 -2.80
N GLY A 123 9.15 14.74 -1.97
CA GLY A 123 8.43 14.04 -0.88
C GLY A 123 8.38 14.76 0.47
N TRP A 124 9.18 15.81 0.70
CA TRP A 124 9.14 16.59 1.95
C TRP A 124 7.99 17.61 1.96
N LYS A 125 7.16 17.56 3.00
CA LYS A 125 6.11 18.56 3.25
C LYS A 125 6.62 19.62 4.22
N SER A 126 6.12 20.84 4.08
CA SER A 126 6.39 21.92 5.03
C SER A 126 6.05 21.50 6.45
N GLY A 127 7.02 21.62 7.36
CA GLY A 127 6.86 21.27 8.76
C GLY A 127 7.22 19.82 9.10
N ASP A 128 7.54 18.98 8.11
CA ASP A 128 8.17 17.68 8.37
C ASP A 128 9.51 17.90 9.10
N TRP A 129 9.87 16.97 9.97
CA TRP A 129 11.06 17.09 10.83
C TRP A 129 11.82 15.77 10.92
N ILE A 130 13.13 15.86 11.07
CA ILE A 130 14.00 14.71 11.32
C ILE A 130 14.17 14.57 12.83
N CYS A 131 14.05 13.35 13.35
CA CYS A 131 14.30 13.09 14.76
C CYS A 131 15.79 13.35 15.09
N THR A 132 16.04 14.30 15.99
CA THR A 132 17.36 14.74 16.46
C THR A 132 17.98 13.82 17.50
N ARG A 133 17.23 12.83 18.02
CA ARG A 133 17.76 11.86 18.97
C ARG A 133 18.91 11.10 18.33
N SER A 134 20.06 11.10 19.01
CA SER A 134 21.27 10.40 18.60
C SER A 134 20.96 8.96 18.19
N GLY A 135 21.23 8.62 16.93
CA GLY A 135 20.99 7.29 16.38
C GLY A 135 19.59 7.04 15.80
N CYS A 136 18.67 8.01 15.81
CA CYS A 136 17.35 7.87 15.19
C CYS A 136 17.31 8.44 13.76
N ASN A 137 17.52 9.75 13.58
CA ASN A 137 17.55 10.46 12.28
C ASN A 137 16.38 10.14 11.33
N GLU A 138 15.24 9.76 11.90
CA GLU A 138 14.10 9.27 11.15
C GLU A 138 13.17 10.42 10.73
N HIS A 139 12.55 10.31 9.54
CA HIS A 139 11.65 11.34 9.01
C HIS A 139 10.26 11.26 9.64
N ASN A 140 9.77 12.38 10.15
CA ASN A 140 8.46 12.50 10.75
C ASN A 140 7.62 13.53 10.00
N PHE A 141 6.35 13.20 9.79
CA PHE A 141 5.40 14.13 9.19
C PHE A 141 5.12 15.32 10.11
N ALA A 142 4.81 16.47 9.52
CA ALA A 142 4.53 17.73 10.21
C ALA A 142 3.47 17.63 11.32
N SER A 143 2.50 16.73 11.17
CA SER A 143 1.41 16.48 12.14
C SER A 143 1.86 15.74 13.40
N ARG A 144 3.05 15.12 13.40
CA ARG A 144 3.53 14.37 14.56
C ARG A 144 4.26 15.29 15.55
N MET A 145 3.87 15.17 16.82
CA MET A 145 4.56 15.79 17.96
C MET A 145 5.65 14.89 18.56
N GLU A 146 5.71 13.63 18.15
CA GLU A 146 6.68 12.65 18.62
C GLU A 146 7.20 11.81 17.45
N CYS A 147 8.43 11.31 17.57
CA CYS A 147 9.04 10.48 16.54
C CYS A 147 8.33 9.13 16.42
N PHE A 148 7.97 8.72 15.20
CA PHE A 148 7.27 7.45 14.98
C PHE A 148 8.09 6.22 15.38
N ARG A 149 9.43 6.34 15.39
CA ARG A 149 10.36 5.24 15.65
C ARG A 149 10.73 5.12 17.13
N CYS A 150 11.03 6.23 17.79
CA CYS A 150 11.60 6.24 19.13
C CYS A 150 10.79 7.04 20.15
N SER A 151 9.63 7.57 19.76
CA SER A 151 8.73 8.40 20.57
C SER A 151 9.41 9.63 21.20
N ALA A 152 10.58 10.04 20.70
CA ALA A 152 11.21 11.27 21.15
C ALA A 152 10.30 12.46 20.82
N PRO A 153 10.09 13.40 21.75
CA PRO A 153 9.30 14.58 21.47
C PRO A 153 9.94 15.38 20.34
N ARG A 154 9.11 16.10 19.59
CA ARG A 154 9.57 17.08 18.63
C ARG A 154 10.19 18.25 19.37
N ASP A 155 11.46 18.51 19.13
CA ASP A 155 12.14 19.68 19.68
C ASP A 155 11.56 20.97 19.04
N PHE A 156 10.82 21.75 19.83
CA PHE A 156 10.38 23.09 19.45
C PHE A 156 11.43 24.16 19.77
N THR A 157 12.52 23.78 20.43
CA THR A 157 13.50 24.68 21.08
C THR A 157 14.47 25.38 20.13
N ALA A 158 14.20 25.39 18.82
CA ALA A 158 14.96 26.15 17.83
C ALA A 158 14.15 27.29 17.17
N ARG A 159 12.99 27.67 17.71
CA ARG A 159 12.38 28.97 17.42
C ARG A 159 12.31 29.81 18.68
N THR A 160 13.22 30.80 18.70
CA THR A 160 13.19 32.00 19.55
C THR A 160 13.74 31.80 20.97
N SER A 161 15.05 31.57 21.05
CA SER A 161 15.85 32.38 21.97
C SER A 161 16.07 33.72 21.26
N TYR A 162 15.42 34.78 21.75
CA TYR A 162 15.84 36.18 21.83
C TYR A 162 14.65 37.01 22.31
#